data_AF-A0A2N1R026-F1
#
_entry.id   AF-A0A2N1R026-F1
#
_cell.length_a   1.000
_cell.length_b   1.000
_cell.length_c   1.000
_cell.angle_alpha   90.00
_cell.angle_beta   90.00
_cell.angle_gamma   90.00
#
_symmetry.space_group_name_H-M   'P 1'
#
loop_
_entity.id
_entity.type
_entity.pdbx_description
1 polymer ?
#
loop_
_entity_poly.entity_id
_entity_poly.type
_entity_poly.pdbx_seq_one_letter_code
_entity_poly.pdbx_strand_id
1 'polypeptide(L)'
;MEYAPTNAPSQRVLIVFSPSSEPAAAARNARRFRHFAELLQDAGFYSAQAQAGDIAGLDKLIAGFSPDLVFCAPDHLPDDEGKPVNVHGWLEQRTLPYVGSSPHVIELALSKTALKEKWLADGIATPDFIALDTSSGLPPFEKGPLPPFPCIVKPSDAGNSRGITKDSVVFDIEGLKTLAGRLAKEFRHILVEHYLGLYPDFREITCACIGNGPQRLLMPAEIVFLKPEGLHVITTQDKDDDRTEARALADEDLLEDVKAFGGQALSSTGVRDYSRCDMAFAGGQLWAIEVNGQPMIPD
;
A
#
# COMPACT_ATOMS: atom_id res chain seq x y z
N MET A 1 12.15 33.53 -24.58
CA MET A 1 10.97 32.70 -24.22
C MET A 1 10.42 32.15 -25.52
N GLU A 2 10.93 31.00 -25.94
CA GLU A 2 10.35 30.27 -27.07
C GLU A 2 9.24 29.39 -26.52
N TYR A 3 8.02 29.66 -26.99
CA TYR A 3 6.85 28.83 -26.73
C TYR A 3 7.12 27.42 -27.30
N ALA A 4 6.82 26.39 -26.52
CA ALA A 4 6.89 25.01 -26.95
C ALA A 4 6.11 24.83 -28.29
N PRO A 5 6.63 24.06 -29.24
CA PRO A 5 6.05 23.95 -30.57
C PRO A 5 4.61 23.41 -30.52
N THR A 6 3.72 24.08 -31.26
CA THR A 6 2.27 23.87 -31.40
C THR A 6 1.86 22.53 -32.05
N ASN A 7 2.80 21.58 -32.18
CA ASN A 7 2.59 20.25 -32.78
C ASN A 7 3.02 19.11 -31.83
N ALA A 8 3.14 19.36 -30.53
CA ALA A 8 3.34 18.28 -29.58
C ALA A 8 2.15 17.31 -29.68
N PRO A 9 2.37 15.98 -29.74
CA PRO A 9 1.25 15.03 -29.73
C PRO A 9 0.43 15.29 -28.46
N SER A 10 -0.87 15.52 -28.62
CA SER A 10 -1.81 15.45 -27.51
C SER A 10 -1.66 14.08 -26.84
N GLN A 11 -1.75 14.00 -25.51
CA GLN A 11 -1.67 12.77 -24.71
C GLN A 11 -0.22 12.36 -24.34
N ARG A 12 0.55 13.30 -23.80
CA ARG A 12 1.89 13.09 -23.25
C ARG A 12 1.82 12.55 -21.83
N VAL A 13 2.34 11.35 -21.60
CA VAL A 13 2.34 10.71 -20.27
C VAL A 13 3.77 10.60 -19.74
N LEU A 14 4.05 11.22 -18.60
CA LEU A 14 5.32 11.06 -17.91
C LEU A 14 5.17 10.03 -16.79
N ILE A 15 5.93 8.94 -16.87
CA ILE A 15 6.04 7.93 -15.82
C ILE A 15 7.27 8.24 -14.97
N VAL A 16 7.06 8.49 -13.69
CA VAL A 16 8.11 8.84 -12.72
C VAL A 16 8.26 7.73 -11.70
N PHE A 17 9.51 7.36 -11.39
CA PHE A 17 9.83 6.42 -10.34
C PHE A 17 11.12 6.80 -9.61
N SER A 18 11.30 6.28 -8.40
CA SER A 18 12.48 6.59 -7.59
C SER A 18 13.74 5.91 -8.12
N PRO A 19 14.91 6.56 -8.05
CA PRO A 19 16.18 5.89 -8.25
C PRO A 19 16.41 4.83 -7.17
N SER A 20 17.18 3.79 -7.48
CA SER A 20 17.64 2.81 -6.50
C SER A 20 19.16 2.78 -6.47
N SER A 21 19.74 2.74 -5.26
CA SER A 21 21.17 2.56 -5.06
C SER A 21 21.62 1.12 -5.27
N GLU A 22 20.69 0.15 -5.24
CA GLU A 22 20.97 -1.26 -5.49
C GLU A 22 20.89 -1.54 -7.01
N PRO A 23 21.99 -1.96 -7.67
CA PRO A 23 22.03 -2.11 -9.13
C PRO A 23 20.97 -3.07 -9.70
N ALA A 24 20.70 -4.18 -9.01
CA ALA A 24 19.71 -5.17 -9.45
C ALA A 24 18.29 -4.59 -9.40
N ALA A 25 17.92 -3.94 -8.30
CA ALA A 25 16.63 -3.26 -8.17
C ALA A 25 16.48 -2.10 -9.16
N ALA A 26 17.54 -1.32 -9.39
CA ALA A 26 17.55 -0.24 -10.38
C ALA A 26 17.27 -0.76 -11.80
N ALA A 27 17.94 -1.85 -12.20
CA ALA A 27 17.74 -2.48 -13.50
C ALA A 27 16.32 -3.06 -13.65
N ARG A 28 15.79 -3.68 -12.59
CA ARG A 28 14.40 -4.19 -12.55
C ARG A 28 13.38 -3.06 -12.73
N ASN A 29 13.49 -2.00 -11.93
CA ASN A 29 12.58 -0.86 -12.02
C ASN A 29 12.65 -0.18 -13.40
N ALA A 30 13.85 0.03 -13.93
CA ALA A 30 14.01 0.62 -15.26
C ALA A 30 13.39 -0.23 -16.37
N ARG A 31 13.49 -1.56 -16.29
CA ARG A 31 12.83 -2.47 -17.24
C ARG A 31 11.30 -2.38 -17.11
N ARG A 32 10.77 -2.47 -15.89
CA ARG A 32 9.33 -2.39 -15.61
C ARG A 32 8.70 -1.11 -16.17
N PHE A 33 9.24 0.05 -15.81
CA PHE A 33 8.66 1.32 -16.24
C PHE A 33 8.91 1.62 -17.72
N ARG A 34 9.95 1.03 -18.33
CA ARG A 34 10.09 1.02 -19.79
C ARG A 34 8.98 0.21 -20.44
N HIS A 35 8.71 -1.01 -19.95
CA HIS A 35 7.63 -1.84 -20.46
C HIS A 35 6.27 -1.12 -20.33
N PHE A 36 6.01 -0.48 -19.18
CA PHE A 36 4.81 0.33 -19.00
C PHE A 36 4.72 1.49 -20.02
N ALA A 37 5.83 2.20 -20.26
CA ALA A 37 5.86 3.25 -21.28
C ALA A 37 5.56 2.68 -22.69
N GLU A 38 6.15 1.55 -23.05
CA GLU A 38 5.91 0.85 -24.33
C GLU A 38 4.43 0.47 -24.49
N LEU A 39 3.79 -0.07 -23.46
CA LEU A 39 2.35 -0.39 -23.47
C LEU A 39 1.49 0.85 -23.72
N LEU A 40 1.86 2.00 -23.15
CA LEU A 40 1.16 3.27 -23.42
C LEU A 40 1.41 3.76 -24.85
N GLN A 41 2.61 3.55 -25.40
CA GLN A 41 2.92 3.90 -26.79
C GLN A 41 2.12 3.06 -27.77
N ASP A 42 2.01 1.75 -27.51
CA ASP A 42 1.18 0.83 -28.29
C ASP A 42 -0.30 1.21 -28.24
N ALA A 43 -0.75 1.80 -27.12
CA ALA A 43 -2.09 2.36 -26.96
C ALA A 43 -2.27 3.77 -27.58
N GLY A 44 -1.22 4.35 -28.17
CA GLY A 44 -1.26 5.62 -28.90
C GLY A 44 -0.83 6.85 -28.11
N PHE A 45 -0.37 6.71 -26.88
CA PHE A 45 0.13 7.82 -26.06
C PHE A 45 1.59 8.15 -26.38
N TYR A 46 1.97 9.42 -26.25
CA TYR A 46 3.39 9.79 -26.21
C TYR A 46 3.90 9.63 -24.77
N SER A 47 4.56 8.52 -24.47
CA SER A 47 5.01 8.24 -23.10
C SER A 47 6.53 8.23 -22.96
N ALA A 48 7.02 8.59 -21.78
CA ALA A 48 8.40 8.39 -21.36
C ALA A 48 8.49 8.02 -19.89
N GLN A 49 9.56 7.32 -19.52
CA GLN A 49 9.90 7.03 -18.13
C GLN A 49 11.10 7.87 -17.69
N ALA A 50 11.10 8.32 -16.43
CA ALA A 50 12.19 9.07 -15.84
C ALA A 50 12.32 8.82 -14.34
N GLN A 51 13.52 9.06 -13.82
CA GLN A 51 13.81 8.94 -12.39
C GLN A 51 13.78 10.31 -11.72
N ALA A 52 13.04 10.43 -10.61
CA ALA A 52 13.08 11.59 -9.73
C ALA A 52 13.49 11.15 -8.33
N GLY A 53 14.58 11.72 -7.82
CA GLY A 53 15.04 11.49 -6.44
C GLY A 53 14.42 12.47 -5.44
N ASP A 54 13.96 13.61 -5.93
CA ASP A 54 13.46 14.74 -5.14
C ASP A 54 12.46 15.58 -5.97
N ILE A 55 11.84 16.55 -5.30
CA ILE A 55 10.88 17.47 -5.91
C ILE A 55 11.52 18.34 -6.99
N ALA A 56 12.76 18.79 -6.81
CA ALA A 56 13.46 19.63 -7.80
C ALA A 56 13.73 18.87 -9.10
N GLY A 57 14.05 17.58 -9.00
CA GLY A 57 14.22 16.66 -10.12
C GLY A 57 12.89 16.43 -10.85
N LEU A 58 11.80 16.20 -10.11
CA LEU A 58 10.46 16.10 -10.69
C LEU A 58 10.07 17.38 -11.45
N ASP A 59 10.32 18.55 -10.88
CA ASP A 59 10.03 19.85 -11.52
C ASP A 59 10.77 20.02 -12.86
N LYS A 60 12.07 19.69 -12.89
CA LYS A 60 12.89 19.72 -14.11
C LYS A 60 12.37 18.76 -15.18
N LEU A 61 11.98 17.55 -14.79
CA LEU A 61 11.44 16.55 -15.71
C LEU A 61 10.12 17.04 -16.32
N ILE A 62 9.22 17.59 -15.50
CA ILE A 62 7.95 18.13 -15.96
C ILE A 62 8.15 19.33 -16.88
N ALA A 63 9.05 20.26 -16.54
CA ALA A 63 9.35 21.41 -17.39
C ALA A 63 9.94 20.98 -18.74
N GLY A 64 10.86 20.01 -18.75
CA GLY A 64 11.49 19.52 -19.97
C GLY A 64 10.59 18.63 -20.84
N PHE A 65 9.72 17.83 -20.22
CA PHE A 65 8.83 16.91 -20.92
C PHE A 65 7.46 17.52 -21.25
N SER A 66 6.98 18.50 -20.48
CA SER A 66 5.63 19.08 -20.61
C SER A 66 4.53 18.01 -20.74
N PRO A 67 4.32 17.17 -19.70
CA PRO A 67 3.29 16.12 -19.73
C PRO A 67 1.88 16.70 -19.65
N ASP A 68 0.94 16.00 -20.29
CA ASP A 68 -0.50 16.19 -20.08
C ASP A 68 -1.01 15.37 -18.87
N LEU A 69 -0.31 14.29 -18.53
CA LEU A 69 -0.62 13.38 -17.42
C LEU A 69 0.67 12.85 -16.79
N VAL A 70 0.70 12.78 -15.46
CA VAL A 70 1.82 12.19 -14.71
C VAL A 70 1.37 10.91 -14.02
N PHE A 71 2.11 9.82 -14.21
CA PHE A 71 2.05 8.65 -13.34
C PHE A 71 3.28 8.72 -12.44
N CYS A 72 3.10 8.79 -11.12
CA CYS A 72 4.22 8.87 -10.18
C CYS A 72 4.19 7.70 -9.22
N ALA A 73 5.10 6.74 -9.39
CA ALA A 73 5.18 5.56 -8.52
C ALA A 73 5.41 5.88 -7.03
N PRO A 74 6.26 6.86 -6.64
CA PRO A 74 6.41 7.22 -5.22
C PRO A 74 5.26 8.12 -4.72
N ASP A 75 4.76 7.82 -3.52
CA ASP A 75 3.80 8.66 -2.78
C ASP A 75 4.43 10.01 -2.35
N HIS A 76 5.70 9.96 -1.93
CA HIS A 76 6.46 11.11 -1.45
C HIS A 76 7.82 11.20 -2.11
N LEU A 77 8.27 12.43 -2.35
CA LEU A 77 9.64 12.76 -2.68
C LEU A 77 10.16 13.80 -1.70
N PRO A 78 11.45 13.77 -1.33
CA PRO A 78 12.03 14.82 -0.50
C PRO A 78 12.07 16.16 -1.24
N ASP A 79 11.87 17.25 -0.50
CA ASP A 79 12.25 18.59 -0.94
C ASP A 79 13.75 18.86 -0.74
N ASP A 80 14.18 20.10 -1.03
CA ASP A 80 15.58 20.53 -0.90
C ASP A 80 16.11 20.46 0.55
N GLU A 81 15.21 20.41 1.54
CA GLU A 81 15.54 20.25 2.97
C GLU A 81 15.47 18.78 3.42
N GLY A 82 15.12 17.85 2.51
CA GLY A 82 14.96 16.43 2.78
C GLY A 82 13.63 16.07 3.44
N LYS A 83 12.67 17.01 3.52
CA LYS A 83 11.36 16.74 4.11
C LYS A 83 10.48 16.03 3.07
N PRO A 84 9.73 14.98 3.46
CA PRO A 84 8.83 14.30 2.53
C PRO A 84 7.70 15.23 2.07
N VAL A 85 7.51 15.31 0.76
CA VAL A 85 6.42 16.05 0.10
C VAL A 85 5.55 15.04 -0.65
N ASN A 86 4.25 15.05 -0.37
CA ASN A 86 3.28 14.25 -1.10
C ASN A 86 3.24 14.70 -2.58
N VAL A 87 3.57 13.79 -3.49
CA VAL A 87 3.77 14.14 -4.91
C VAL A 87 2.46 14.55 -5.57
N HIS A 88 1.35 13.90 -5.24
CA HIS A 88 0.04 14.26 -5.77
C HIS A 88 -0.37 15.67 -5.33
N GLY A 89 -0.06 16.06 -4.09
CA GLY A 89 -0.36 17.41 -3.60
C GLY A 89 0.46 18.47 -4.33
N TRP A 90 1.72 18.14 -4.62
CA TRP A 90 2.60 19.00 -5.40
C TRP A 90 2.13 19.16 -6.87
N LEU A 91 1.58 18.10 -7.48
CA LEU A 91 1.01 18.11 -8.83
C LEU A 91 -0.32 18.90 -8.88
N GLU A 92 -1.18 18.75 -7.87
CA GLU A 92 -2.44 19.50 -7.76
C GLU A 92 -2.20 21.01 -7.70
N GLN A 93 -1.19 21.47 -6.95
CA GLN A 93 -0.81 22.88 -6.87
C GLN A 93 -0.40 23.46 -8.24
N ARG A 94 0.03 22.62 -9.18
CA ARG A 94 0.42 22.98 -10.56
C ARG A 94 -0.68 22.75 -11.57
N THR A 95 -1.86 22.30 -11.13
CA THR A 95 -2.98 21.94 -12.02
C THR A 95 -2.57 20.88 -13.05
N LEU A 96 -1.62 19.99 -12.68
CA LEU A 96 -1.19 18.89 -13.54
C LEU A 96 -2.03 17.65 -13.26
N PRO A 97 -2.70 17.08 -14.27
CA PRO A 97 -3.39 15.80 -14.11
C PRO A 97 -2.40 14.69 -13.74
N TYR A 98 -2.84 13.79 -12.87
CA TYR A 98 -2.06 12.62 -12.47
C TYR A 98 -2.96 11.40 -12.30
N VAL A 99 -2.33 10.22 -12.40
CA VAL A 99 -2.96 8.93 -12.11
C VAL A 99 -2.79 8.63 -10.63
N GLY A 100 -3.88 8.30 -9.94
CA GLY A 100 -3.84 7.87 -8.54
C GLY A 100 -4.69 8.74 -7.62
N SER A 101 -4.67 8.40 -6.34
CA SER A 101 -5.59 8.98 -5.35
C SER A 101 -5.17 10.36 -4.85
N SER A 102 -6.12 11.13 -4.34
CA SER A 102 -5.84 12.47 -3.80
C SER A 102 -4.84 12.42 -2.63
N PRO A 103 -4.14 13.53 -2.32
CA PRO A 103 -3.08 13.54 -1.31
C PRO A 103 -3.56 13.01 0.04
N HIS A 104 -4.72 13.49 0.51
CA HIS A 104 -5.30 13.05 1.78
C HIS A 104 -5.67 11.56 1.78
N VAL A 105 -6.13 11.02 0.64
CA VAL A 105 -6.45 9.59 0.53
C VAL A 105 -5.18 8.74 0.57
N ILE A 106 -4.08 9.20 -0.04
CA ILE A 106 -2.77 8.54 0.07
C ILE A 106 -2.30 8.53 1.52
N GLU A 107 -2.34 9.67 2.23
CA GLU A 107 -1.96 9.73 3.65
C GLU A 107 -2.83 8.80 4.52
N LEU A 108 -4.13 8.75 4.26
CA LEU A 108 -5.05 7.84 4.94
C LEU A 108 -4.68 6.38 4.68
N ALA A 109 -4.44 6.01 3.42
CA ALA A 109 -4.07 4.65 3.04
C ALA A 109 -2.74 4.20 3.68
N LEU A 110 -1.78 5.12 3.83
CA LEU A 110 -0.49 4.86 4.49
C LEU A 110 -0.63 4.67 6.01
N SER A 111 -1.61 5.33 6.64
CA SER A 111 -1.87 5.20 8.07
C SER A 111 -2.78 4.02 8.38
N LYS A 112 -2.20 2.89 8.80
CA LYS A 112 -2.96 1.68 9.17
C LYS A 112 -4.01 1.95 10.25
N THR A 113 -3.64 2.74 11.27
CA THR A 113 -4.56 3.11 12.35
C THR A 113 -5.72 3.94 11.83
N ALA A 114 -5.46 5.07 11.18
CA ALA A 114 -6.52 5.99 10.75
C ALA A 114 -7.45 5.32 9.72
N LEU A 115 -6.90 4.49 8.83
CA LEU A 115 -7.67 3.71 7.87
C LEU A 115 -8.63 2.74 8.56
N LYS A 116 -8.16 2.03 9.58
CA LYS A 116 -8.98 1.06 10.33
C LYS A 116 -10.04 1.73 11.18
N GLU A 117 -9.72 2.84 11.82
CA GLU A 117 -10.72 3.66 12.54
C GLU A 117 -11.82 4.12 11.60
N LYS A 118 -11.46 4.55 10.40
CA LYS A 118 -12.43 4.93 9.37
C LYS A 118 -13.27 3.74 8.89
N TRP A 119 -12.68 2.58 8.66
CA TRP A 119 -13.44 1.38 8.31
C TRP A 119 -14.44 1.00 9.39
N LEU A 120 -14.04 1.00 10.66
CA LEU A 120 -14.97 0.76 11.76
C LEU A 120 -16.12 1.77 11.79
N ALA A 121 -15.83 3.06 11.56
CA ALA A 121 -16.85 4.11 11.49
C ALA A 121 -17.81 3.91 10.31
N ASP A 122 -17.34 3.34 9.21
CA ASP A 122 -18.11 3.04 8.00
C ASP A 122 -18.74 1.63 8.04
N GLY A 123 -18.58 0.86 9.13
CA GLY A 123 -19.15 -0.47 9.31
C GLY A 123 -18.42 -1.61 8.60
N ILE A 124 -17.17 -1.39 8.19
CA ILE A 124 -16.30 -2.38 7.55
C ILE A 124 -15.45 -3.08 8.62
N ALA A 125 -15.54 -4.41 8.64
CA ALA A 125 -14.81 -5.23 9.61
C ALA A 125 -13.28 -5.14 9.37
N THR A 126 -12.52 -4.97 10.45
CA THR A 126 -11.06 -5.06 10.50
C THR A 126 -10.72 -5.78 11.80
N PRO A 127 -9.59 -6.51 11.91
CA PRO A 127 -9.22 -7.16 13.17
C PRO A 127 -9.21 -6.15 14.31
N ASP A 128 -9.72 -6.56 15.49
CA ASP A 128 -9.67 -5.74 16.69
C ASP A 128 -8.26 -5.23 16.91
N PHE A 129 -8.11 -3.94 17.18
CA PHE A 129 -6.81 -3.32 17.29
C PHE A 129 -6.75 -2.24 18.36
N ILE A 130 -5.54 -1.96 18.81
CA ILE A 130 -5.20 -0.74 19.54
C ILE A 130 -3.97 -0.09 18.92
N ALA A 131 -3.99 1.23 18.86
CA ALA A 131 -2.86 2.04 18.45
C ALA A 131 -2.14 2.60 19.68
N LEU A 132 -0.81 2.54 19.66
CA LEU A 132 0.04 3.00 20.73
C LEU A 132 0.92 4.14 20.21
N ASP A 133 0.90 5.29 20.89
CA ASP A 133 1.88 6.37 20.72
C ASP A 133 2.91 6.29 21.84
N THR A 134 4.16 6.01 21.48
CA THR A 134 5.24 5.75 22.43
C THR A 134 5.88 7.03 22.98
N SER A 135 5.50 8.22 22.48
CA SER A 135 6.03 9.51 22.94
C SER A 135 5.77 9.80 24.42
N SER A 136 4.71 9.22 24.98
CA SER A 136 4.36 9.32 26.40
C SER A 136 4.68 8.06 27.21
N GLY A 137 5.40 7.11 26.62
CA GLY A 137 5.59 5.77 27.15
C GLY A 137 4.45 4.81 26.78
N LEU A 138 4.62 3.53 27.13
CA LEU A 138 3.59 2.52 26.89
C LEU A 138 2.54 2.52 28.00
N PRO A 139 1.25 2.29 27.67
CA PRO A 139 0.20 2.22 28.67
C PRO A 139 0.30 0.93 29.50
N PRO A 140 -0.35 0.88 30.70
CA PRO A 140 -0.50 -0.36 31.44
C PRO A 140 -1.50 -1.28 30.74
N PHE A 141 -0.98 -2.30 30.05
CA PHE A 141 -1.79 -3.23 29.25
C PHE A 141 -2.81 -4.04 30.07
N GLU A 142 -2.66 -4.15 31.39
CA GLU A 142 -3.56 -4.89 32.28
C GLU A 142 -4.89 -4.19 32.56
N LYS A 143 -5.01 -2.90 32.19
CA LYS A 143 -6.15 -2.04 32.55
C LYS A 143 -6.92 -1.51 31.35
N GLY A 144 -6.43 -1.73 30.13
CA GLY A 144 -7.05 -1.25 28.89
C GLY A 144 -7.79 -2.35 28.14
N PRO A 145 -8.70 -1.98 27.21
CA PRO A 145 -9.23 -2.94 26.25
C PRO A 145 -8.08 -3.41 25.36
N LEU A 146 -7.80 -4.71 25.37
CA LEU A 146 -6.86 -5.35 24.46
C LEU A 146 -7.62 -6.18 23.43
N PRO A 147 -7.12 -6.29 22.19
CA PRO A 147 -7.59 -7.31 21.27
C PRO A 147 -7.43 -8.71 21.89
N PRO A 148 -8.26 -9.69 21.50
CA PRO A 148 -8.10 -11.06 21.95
C PRO A 148 -6.74 -11.63 21.52
N PHE A 149 -6.10 -12.38 22.40
CA PHE A 149 -4.87 -13.09 22.06
C PHE A 149 -5.14 -14.32 21.18
N PRO A 150 -4.20 -14.71 20.30
CA PRO A 150 -2.92 -14.04 20.04
C PRO A 150 -3.08 -12.70 19.32
N CYS A 151 -2.10 -11.82 19.50
CA CYS A 151 -2.02 -10.53 18.82
C CYS A 151 -0.78 -10.48 17.92
N ILE A 152 -0.88 -9.79 16.79
CA ILE A 152 0.28 -9.37 16.00
C ILE A 152 0.62 -7.91 16.33
N VAL A 153 1.89 -7.65 16.62
CA VAL A 153 2.39 -6.31 16.97
C VAL A 153 3.35 -5.85 15.87
N LYS A 154 3.06 -4.68 15.28
CA LYS A 154 3.82 -4.12 14.16
C LYS A 154 3.93 -2.60 14.24
N PRO A 155 4.95 -1.98 13.63
CA PRO A 155 4.95 -0.54 13.44
C PRO A 155 3.75 -0.11 12.57
N SER A 156 3.11 1.00 12.94
CA SER A 156 1.99 1.54 12.14
C SER A 156 2.46 2.08 10.80
N ASP A 157 3.56 2.84 10.80
CA ASP A 157 3.98 3.67 9.66
C ASP A 157 4.94 2.96 8.71
N ALA A 158 5.28 1.69 8.98
CA ALA A 158 6.14 0.90 8.11
C ALA A 158 5.29 0.17 7.05
N GLY A 159 5.52 0.46 5.76
CA GLY A 159 4.94 -0.29 4.64
C GLY A 159 5.62 -1.64 4.39
N ASN A 160 5.06 -2.46 3.49
CA ASN A 160 5.66 -3.71 2.96
C ASN A 160 6.11 -4.75 4.01
N SER A 161 5.35 -4.93 5.09
CA SER A 161 5.68 -5.86 6.18
C SER A 161 7.05 -5.59 6.84
N ARG A 162 7.63 -4.39 6.67
CA ARG A 162 8.95 -4.06 7.22
C ARG A 162 8.91 -4.11 8.74
N GLY A 163 9.80 -4.92 9.32
CA GLY A 163 9.86 -5.13 10.77
C GLY A 163 8.85 -6.16 11.32
N ILE A 164 8.09 -6.84 10.45
CA ILE A 164 7.22 -7.95 10.83
C ILE A 164 7.97 -9.27 10.64
N THR A 165 8.07 -10.06 11.70
CA THR A 165 8.60 -11.44 11.66
C THR A 165 7.61 -12.38 12.35
N LYS A 166 7.93 -13.68 12.42
CA LYS A 166 7.14 -14.63 13.22
C LYS A 166 7.11 -14.25 14.71
N ASP A 167 8.13 -13.56 15.20
CA ASP A 167 8.20 -13.03 16.57
C ASP A 167 7.31 -11.81 16.79
N SER A 168 6.63 -11.31 15.74
CA SER A 168 5.63 -10.26 15.85
C SER A 168 4.32 -10.77 16.45
N VAL A 169 4.11 -12.09 16.54
CA VAL A 169 2.92 -12.68 17.15
C VAL A 169 3.17 -13.00 18.62
N VAL A 170 2.33 -12.46 19.49
CA VAL A 170 2.38 -12.62 20.94
C VAL A 170 1.11 -13.32 21.43
N PHE A 171 1.25 -14.20 22.41
CA PHE A 171 0.15 -15.05 22.90
C PHE A 171 -0.39 -14.61 24.26
N ASP A 172 0.28 -13.68 24.93
CA ASP A 172 -0.10 -13.17 26.23
C ASP A 172 0.38 -11.73 26.45
N ILE A 173 -0.06 -11.16 27.58
CA ILE A 173 0.23 -9.78 27.97
C ILE A 173 1.74 -9.56 28.18
N GLU A 174 2.49 -10.54 28.67
CA GLU A 174 3.93 -10.39 28.94
C GLU A 174 4.74 -10.36 27.64
N GLY A 175 4.36 -11.19 26.67
CA GLY A 175 4.87 -11.13 25.30
C GLY A 175 4.57 -9.78 24.65
N LEU A 176 3.33 -9.28 24.77
CA LEU A 176 2.94 -7.97 24.28
C LEU A 176 3.81 -6.85 24.89
N LYS A 177 3.97 -6.81 26.21
CA LYS A 177 4.81 -5.82 26.90
C LYS A 177 6.24 -5.82 26.38
N THR A 178 6.83 -7.00 26.26
CA THR A 178 8.23 -7.16 25.85
C THR A 178 8.42 -6.70 24.41
N LEU A 179 7.54 -7.13 23.50
CA LEU A 179 7.63 -6.79 22.09
C LEU A 179 7.33 -5.30 21.84
N ALA A 180 6.26 -4.77 22.43
CA ALA A 180 5.93 -3.35 22.34
C ALA A 180 7.05 -2.48 22.93
N GLY A 181 7.64 -2.90 24.07
CA GLY A 181 8.77 -2.21 24.69
C GLY A 181 10.04 -2.21 23.83
N ARG A 182 10.26 -3.28 23.06
CA ARG A 182 11.34 -3.32 22.05
C ARG A 182 11.06 -2.35 20.90
N LEU A 183 9.89 -2.44 20.29
CA LEU A 183 9.51 -1.60 19.14
C LEU A 183 9.45 -0.11 19.52
N ALA A 184 9.06 0.22 20.75
CA ALA A 184 8.97 1.60 21.22
C ALA A 184 10.30 2.35 21.27
N LYS A 185 11.44 1.64 21.17
CA LYS A 185 12.77 2.23 21.07
C LYS A 185 13.07 2.79 19.68
N GLU A 186 12.39 2.27 18.66
CA GLU A 186 12.67 2.54 17.25
C GLU A 186 11.50 3.22 16.54
N PHE A 187 10.28 2.96 17.00
CA PHE A 187 9.05 3.41 16.36
C PHE A 187 8.19 4.22 17.31
N ARG A 188 7.67 5.33 16.79
CA ARG A 188 6.74 6.20 17.52
C ARG A 188 5.33 5.61 17.59
N HIS A 189 4.89 4.97 16.51
CA HIS A 189 3.53 4.46 16.37
C HIS A 189 3.56 2.93 16.20
N ILE A 190 2.90 2.22 17.11
CA ILE A 190 2.80 0.76 17.12
C ILE A 190 1.33 0.36 17.05
N LEU A 191 1.03 -0.65 16.25
CA LEU A 191 -0.28 -1.24 16.11
C LEU A 191 -0.26 -2.66 16.70
N VAL A 192 -1.23 -2.96 17.57
CA VAL A 192 -1.46 -4.29 18.13
C VAL A 192 -2.81 -4.75 17.62
N GLU A 193 -2.87 -5.88 16.92
CA GLU A 193 -4.10 -6.39 16.30
C GLU A 193 -4.34 -7.84 16.70
N HIS A 194 -5.60 -8.26 16.77
CA HIS A 194 -5.92 -9.67 16.85
C HIS A 194 -5.31 -10.44 15.68
N TYR A 195 -4.57 -11.50 15.97
CA TYR A 195 -3.92 -12.32 14.96
C TYR A 195 -4.88 -13.40 14.45
N LEU A 196 -5.34 -13.21 13.22
CA LEU A 196 -6.29 -14.11 12.54
C LEU A 196 -5.68 -15.40 12.02
N GLY A 197 -4.35 -15.52 11.92
CA GLY A 197 -3.69 -16.66 11.27
C GLY A 197 -3.80 -18.00 12.00
N LEU A 198 -4.46 -18.06 13.17
CA LEU A 198 -4.77 -19.32 13.86
C LEU A 198 -6.15 -19.90 13.50
N TYR A 199 -7.00 -19.15 12.78
CA TYR A 199 -8.29 -19.69 12.37
C TYR A 199 -8.08 -20.82 11.34
N PRO A 200 -8.79 -21.96 11.46
CA PRO A 200 -8.61 -23.09 10.55
C PRO A 200 -8.95 -22.78 9.09
N ASP A 201 -9.83 -21.81 8.86
CA ASP A 201 -10.28 -21.33 7.56
C ASP A 201 -9.54 -20.05 7.14
N PHE A 202 -8.43 -19.70 7.80
CA PHE A 202 -7.67 -18.50 7.47
C PHE A 202 -7.20 -18.52 6.00
N ARG A 203 -7.53 -17.46 5.26
CA ARG A 203 -7.05 -17.22 3.88
C ARG A 203 -6.65 -15.76 3.75
N GLU A 204 -5.47 -15.52 3.18
CA GLU A 204 -5.03 -14.17 2.83
C GLU A 204 -5.45 -13.85 1.40
N ILE A 205 -6.17 -12.75 1.21
CA ILE A 205 -6.80 -12.41 -0.05
C ILE A 205 -6.41 -10.98 -0.41
N THR A 206 -5.96 -10.78 -1.64
CA THR A 206 -5.74 -9.46 -2.19
C THR A 206 -6.74 -9.18 -3.30
N CYS A 207 -7.19 -7.94 -3.43
CA CYS A 207 -8.05 -7.52 -4.53
C CYS A 207 -7.44 -6.28 -5.18
N ALA A 208 -6.87 -6.45 -6.36
CA ALA A 208 -6.45 -5.34 -7.19
C ALA A 208 -7.69 -4.63 -7.76
N CYS A 209 -7.59 -3.31 -7.88
CA CYS A 209 -8.64 -2.44 -8.37
C CYS A 209 -8.10 -1.54 -9.47
N ILE A 210 -8.84 -1.43 -10.59
CA ILE A 210 -8.58 -0.46 -11.65
C ILE A 210 -9.87 0.28 -11.97
N GLY A 211 -9.79 1.60 -12.12
CA GLY A 211 -10.92 2.46 -12.43
C GLY A 211 -11.65 2.99 -11.19
N ASN A 212 -12.81 3.59 -11.44
CA ASN A 212 -13.51 4.45 -10.50
C ASN A 212 -14.98 4.06 -10.33
N GLY A 213 -15.52 4.35 -9.15
CA GLY A 213 -16.95 4.18 -8.86
C GLY A 213 -17.46 2.75 -9.04
N PRO A 214 -18.74 2.56 -9.38
CA PRO A 214 -19.36 1.23 -9.52
C PRO A 214 -18.82 0.39 -10.67
N GLN A 215 -18.14 1.00 -11.66
CA GLN A 215 -17.62 0.31 -12.84
C GLN A 215 -16.15 -0.10 -12.71
N ARG A 216 -15.52 0.12 -11.54
CA ARG A 216 -14.15 -0.32 -11.32
C ARG A 216 -14.03 -1.83 -11.45
N LEU A 217 -12.94 -2.27 -12.05
CA LEU A 217 -12.57 -3.67 -12.16
C LEU A 217 -11.98 -4.12 -10.83
N LEU A 218 -12.55 -5.17 -10.25
CA LEU A 218 -12.05 -5.82 -9.04
C LEU A 218 -11.51 -7.20 -9.41
N MET A 219 -10.25 -7.45 -9.05
CA MET A 219 -9.52 -8.68 -9.39
C MET A 219 -8.99 -9.35 -8.12
N PRO A 220 -9.85 -10.14 -7.43
CA PRO A 220 -9.43 -10.93 -6.27
C PRO A 220 -8.45 -12.05 -6.63
N ALA A 221 -7.44 -12.21 -5.78
CA ALA A 221 -6.51 -13.32 -5.79
C ALA A 221 -6.25 -13.76 -4.35
N GLU A 222 -6.08 -15.06 -4.14
CA GLU A 222 -5.63 -15.62 -2.88
C GLU A 222 -4.10 -15.65 -2.86
N ILE A 223 -3.51 -15.17 -1.76
CA ILE A 223 -2.07 -15.24 -1.52
C ILE A 223 -1.79 -16.54 -0.75
N VAL A 224 -1.05 -17.44 -1.37
CA VAL A 224 -0.71 -18.74 -0.79
C VAL A 224 0.80 -18.86 -0.57
N PHE A 225 1.21 -19.46 0.55
CA PHE A 225 2.58 -19.88 0.73
C PHE A 225 2.90 -21.10 -0.13
N LEU A 226 4.03 -21.06 -0.82
CA LEU A 226 4.56 -22.23 -1.54
C LEU A 226 5.09 -23.30 -0.57
N LYS A 227 5.56 -22.89 0.61
CA LYS A 227 6.05 -23.75 1.68
C LYS A 227 5.63 -23.20 3.04
N PRO A 228 4.43 -23.56 3.54
CA PRO A 228 3.96 -23.08 4.83
C PRO A 228 4.78 -23.69 5.97
N GLU A 229 5.34 -22.85 6.85
CA GLU A 229 6.07 -23.28 8.04
C GLU A 229 5.70 -22.40 9.26
N GLY A 230 5.16 -23.01 10.31
CA GLY A 230 4.83 -22.30 11.56
C GLY A 230 3.63 -21.35 11.41
N LEU A 231 3.71 -20.18 12.06
CA LEU A 231 2.65 -19.17 12.02
C LEU A 231 2.55 -18.52 10.63
N HIS A 232 1.32 -18.31 10.17
CA HIS A 232 1.01 -17.61 8.92
C HIS A 232 1.29 -16.11 9.06
N VAL A 233 2.51 -15.69 8.74
CA VAL A 233 2.93 -14.28 8.75
C VAL A 233 3.76 -14.02 7.49
N ILE A 234 3.21 -13.27 6.53
CA ILE A 234 3.96 -12.91 5.32
C ILE A 234 4.93 -11.77 5.63
N THR A 235 6.22 -12.09 5.67
CA THR A 235 7.30 -11.14 5.91
C THR A 235 7.77 -10.49 4.60
N THR A 236 8.56 -9.42 4.70
CA THR A 236 9.23 -8.84 3.51
C THR A 236 10.11 -9.87 2.82
N GLN A 237 10.81 -10.72 3.60
CA GLN A 237 11.68 -11.76 3.06
C GLN A 237 10.89 -12.81 2.26
N ASP A 238 9.69 -13.19 2.71
CA ASP A 238 8.88 -14.17 1.96
C ASP A 238 8.43 -13.62 0.59
N LYS A 239 8.25 -12.30 0.49
CA LYS A 239 7.96 -11.61 -0.77
C LYS A 239 9.19 -11.52 -1.67
N ASP A 240 10.37 -11.22 -1.10
CA ASP A 240 11.61 -11.09 -1.84
C ASP A 240 12.18 -12.44 -2.32
N ASP A 241 11.94 -13.52 -1.57
CA ASP A 241 12.37 -14.88 -1.88
C ASP A 241 11.34 -15.67 -2.73
N ASP A 242 10.32 -15.00 -3.29
CA ASP A 242 9.23 -15.60 -4.09
C ASP A 242 8.55 -16.81 -3.40
N ARG A 243 8.40 -16.75 -2.06
CA ARG A 243 7.80 -17.84 -1.27
C ARG A 243 6.28 -17.84 -1.25
N THR A 244 5.69 -16.86 -1.92
CA THR A 244 4.24 -16.67 -2.01
C THR A 244 3.82 -16.59 -3.46
N GLU A 245 2.59 -17.02 -3.74
CA GLU A 245 2.00 -16.97 -5.07
C GLU A 245 0.61 -16.35 -4.96
N ALA A 246 0.28 -15.44 -5.88
CA ALA A 246 -1.08 -14.94 -6.04
C ALA A 246 -1.84 -15.84 -7.04
N ARG A 247 -2.84 -16.56 -6.56
CA ARG A 247 -3.68 -17.44 -7.38
C ARG A 247 -5.05 -16.81 -7.56
N ALA A 248 -5.64 -16.98 -8.74
CA ALA A 248 -7.03 -16.59 -8.96
C ALA A 248 -7.91 -17.26 -7.91
N LEU A 249 -8.78 -16.47 -7.27
CA LEU A 249 -9.71 -16.99 -6.27
C LEU A 249 -10.78 -17.85 -6.98
N ALA A 250 -10.64 -19.17 -6.87
CA ALA A 250 -11.48 -20.13 -7.58
C ALA A 250 -12.81 -20.45 -6.89
N ASP A 251 -12.96 -20.02 -5.63
CA ASP A 251 -14.16 -20.19 -4.83
C ASP A 251 -15.20 -19.13 -5.24
N GLU A 252 -16.19 -19.52 -6.04
CA GLU A 252 -17.17 -18.60 -6.66
C GLU A 252 -18.04 -17.89 -5.62
N ASP A 253 -18.42 -18.57 -4.54
CA ASP A 253 -19.23 -18.00 -3.48
C ASP A 253 -18.42 -16.93 -2.72
N LEU A 254 -17.18 -17.26 -2.34
CA LEU A 254 -16.30 -16.29 -1.69
C LEU A 254 -15.88 -15.14 -2.62
N LEU A 255 -15.79 -15.38 -3.93
CA LEU A 255 -15.35 -14.39 -4.90
C LEU A 255 -16.24 -13.15 -4.91
N GLU A 256 -17.56 -13.34 -4.92
CA GLU A 256 -18.51 -12.23 -4.94
C GLU A 256 -18.55 -11.50 -3.59
N ASP A 257 -18.45 -12.22 -2.48
CA ASP A 257 -18.31 -11.63 -1.14
C ASP A 257 -17.05 -10.79 -1.02
N VAL A 258 -15.92 -11.28 -1.54
CA VAL A 258 -14.64 -10.56 -1.57
C VAL A 258 -14.72 -9.31 -2.43
N LYS A 259 -15.35 -9.37 -3.61
CA LYS A 259 -15.53 -8.17 -4.45
C LYS A 259 -16.42 -7.15 -3.75
N ALA A 260 -17.51 -7.59 -3.13
CA ALA A 260 -18.44 -6.71 -2.43
C ALA A 260 -17.75 -6.03 -1.23
N PHE A 261 -17.11 -6.81 -0.36
CA PHE A 261 -16.42 -6.34 0.83
C PHE A 261 -15.19 -5.49 0.49
N GLY A 262 -14.32 -5.97 -0.41
CA GLY A 262 -13.15 -5.23 -0.88
C GLY A 262 -13.54 -3.93 -1.59
N GLY A 263 -14.62 -3.96 -2.39
CA GLY A 263 -15.20 -2.77 -2.99
C GLY A 263 -15.68 -1.75 -1.95
N GLN A 264 -16.33 -2.19 -0.87
CA GLN A 264 -16.74 -1.33 0.24
C GLN A 264 -15.52 -0.72 0.94
N ALA A 265 -14.50 -1.53 1.26
CA ALA A 265 -13.26 -1.07 1.86
C ALA A 265 -12.55 0.00 1.00
N LEU A 266 -12.40 -0.25 -0.30
CA LEU A 266 -11.81 0.69 -1.26
C LEU A 266 -12.63 1.98 -1.38
N SER A 267 -13.96 1.87 -1.47
CA SER A 267 -14.86 3.02 -1.51
C SER A 267 -14.82 3.85 -0.24
N SER A 268 -14.79 3.19 0.93
CA SER A 268 -14.62 3.86 2.21
C SER A 268 -13.34 4.67 2.20
N THR A 269 -12.19 4.06 1.86
CA THR A 269 -10.89 4.75 1.79
C THR A 269 -10.90 5.95 0.83
N GLY A 270 -11.70 5.90 -0.23
CA GLY A 270 -11.77 6.95 -1.25
C GLY A 270 -10.69 6.85 -2.32
N VAL A 271 -10.07 5.67 -2.46
CA VAL A 271 -9.07 5.43 -3.51
C VAL A 271 -9.70 5.43 -4.90
N ARG A 272 -8.90 5.85 -5.89
CA ARG A 272 -9.29 5.98 -7.30
C ARG A 272 -8.18 5.54 -8.24
N ASP A 273 -8.56 5.34 -9.49
CA ASP A 273 -7.75 4.96 -10.66
C ASP A 273 -7.10 3.59 -10.57
N TYR A 274 -6.29 3.34 -9.55
CA TYR A 274 -5.72 2.03 -9.25
C TYR A 274 -5.40 1.92 -7.77
N SER A 275 -5.58 0.72 -7.21
CA SER A 275 -5.29 0.44 -5.81
C SER A 275 -5.32 -1.06 -5.56
N ARG A 276 -4.95 -1.49 -4.35
CA ARG A 276 -5.07 -2.87 -3.92
C ARG A 276 -5.60 -2.92 -2.49
N CYS A 277 -6.63 -3.72 -2.25
CA CYS A 277 -7.11 -3.99 -0.90
C CYS A 277 -6.66 -5.38 -0.48
N ASP A 278 -5.95 -5.46 0.65
CA ASP A 278 -5.55 -6.73 1.25
C ASP A 278 -6.50 -7.04 2.41
N MET A 279 -6.94 -8.28 2.46
CA MET A 279 -8.02 -8.80 3.29
C MET A 279 -7.64 -10.17 3.84
N ALA A 280 -8.33 -10.60 4.89
CA ALA A 280 -8.28 -11.97 5.36
C ALA A 280 -9.69 -12.54 5.47
N PHE A 281 -9.89 -13.79 5.06
CA PHE A 281 -11.05 -14.57 5.45
C PHE A 281 -10.68 -15.41 6.67
N ALA A 282 -11.42 -15.29 7.77
CA ALA A 282 -11.14 -16.03 9.00
C ALA A 282 -12.39 -16.07 9.88
N GLY A 283 -12.69 -17.25 10.42
CA GLY A 283 -13.85 -17.43 11.30
C GLY A 283 -15.17 -17.19 10.56
N GLY A 284 -15.25 -17.55 9.29
CA GLY A 284 -16.45 -17.41 8.46
C GLY A 284 -16.77 -15.99 8.00
N GLN A 285 -15.84 -15.02 8.09
CA GLN A 285 -16.05 -13.64 7.64
C GLN A 285 -14.79 -13.02 7.05
N LEU A 286 -14.98 -11.92 6.30
CA LEU A 286 -13.90 -11.11 5.74
C LEU A 286 -13.50 -9.97 6.69
N TRP A 287 -12.19 -9.71 6.72
CA TRP A 287 -11.56 -8.68 7.52
C TRP A 287 -10.66 -7.83 6.62
N ALA A 288 -10.86 -6.50 6.61
CA ALA A 288 -9.99 -5.58 5.90
C ALA A 288 -8.65 -5.45 6.66
N ILE A 289 -7.54 -5.63 5.96
CA ILE A 289 -6.20 -5.60 6.56
C ILE A 289 -5.51 -4.28 6.23
N GLU A 290 -5.40 -3.95 4.93
CA GLU A 290 -4.80 -2.72 4.45
C GLU A 290 -5.32 -2.33 3.06
N VAL A 291 -5.19 -1.05 2.70
CA VAL A 291 -5.33 -0.60 1.31
C VAL A 291 -4.02 0.05 0.89
N ASN A 292 -3.49 -0.41 -0.23
CA ASN A 292 -2.36 0.17 -0.91
C ASN A 292 -2.91 1.15 -1.95
N GLY A 293 -2.73 2.45 -1.73
CA GLY A 293 -3.19 3.52 -2.62
C GLY A 293 -2.35 3.66 -3.90
N GLN A 294 -1.09 3.25 -3.83
CA GLN A 294 -0.18 3.14 -4.98
C GLN A 294 0.54 1.79 -4.95
N PRO A 295 -0.17 0.69 -5.24
CA PRO A 295 0.46 -0.63 -5.27
C PRO A 295 1.53 -0.66 -6.36
N MET A 296 2.56 -1.49 -6.13
CA MET A 296 3.56 -1.75 -7.14
C MET A 296 2.89 -2.32 -8.40
N ILE A 297 3.13 -1.70 -9.56
CA ILE A 297 2.76 -2.29 -10.85
C ILE A 297 3.68 -3.51 -11.09
N PRO A 298 3.14 -4.70 -11.37
CA PRO A 298 3.96 -5.87 -11.67
C PRO A 298 4.77 -5.69 -12.98
N ASP A 299 5.79 -6.53 -13.16
CA ASP A 299 6.63 -6.56 -14.36
C ASP A 299 5.85 -6.99 -15.61
#